data_AF-B7X0Z0-F1
#
_entry.id   AF-B7X0Z0-F1
#
_cell.length_a   1.000
_cell.length_b   1.000
_cell.length_c   1.000
_cell.angle_alpha   90.00
_cell.angle_beta   90.00
_cell.angle_gamma   90.00
#
_symmetry.space_group_name_H-M   'P 1'
#
loop_
_entity.id
_entity.type
_entity.pdbx_description
1 polymer ?
#
loop_
_entity_poly.entity_id
_entity_poly.type
_entity_poly.pdbx_seq_one_letter_code
_entity_poly.pdbx_strand_id
1 'polypeptide(L)' 'MRRCIIKVAGAYYTALFPSTCAALEDAMKRFPGATTISVRAACLALNHSMLH' A
#
# COMPACT_ATOMS: atom_id res chain seq x y z
N MET A 1 -1.09 -3.87 -11.30
CA MET A 1 -1.53 -3.30 -10.01
C MET A 1 -0.80 -4.01 -8.88
N ARG A 2 -0.55 -3.34 -7.75
CA ARG A 2 0.21 -3.86 -6.60
C ARG A 2 -0.64 -3.76 -5.34
N ARG A 3 -0.55 -4.76 -4.47
CA ARG A 3 -1.18 -4.68 -3.15
C ARG A 3 -0.31 -3.80 -2.26
N CYS A 4 -0.88 -2.71 -1.76
CA CYS A 4 -0.22 -1.82 -0.81
C CYS A 4 -0.82 -2.02 0.58
N ILE A 5 0.04 -2.02 1.60
CA ILE A 5 -0.32 -1.96 3.01
C ILE A 5 -0.12 -0.51 3.42
N ILE A 6 -1.18 0.14 3.87
CA ILE A 6 -1.19 1.53 4.30
C ILE A 6 -1.43 1.56 5.80
N LYS A 7 -0.56 2.26 6.54
CA LYS A 7 -0.70 2.54 7.96
C LYS A 7 -1.02 4.02 8.14
N VAL A 8 -2.11 4.32 8.84
CA VAL A 8 -2.57 5.68 9.14
C VAL A 8 -2.96 5.77 10.61
N ALA A 9 -2.32 6.64 11.39
CA ALA A 9 -2.69 6.91 12.79
C ALA A 9 -2.87 5.65 13.68
N GLY A 10 -2.10 4.58 13.41
CA GLY A 10 -2.17 3.31 14.13
C GLY A 10 -3.10 2.26 13.52
N ALA A 11 -3.97 2.62 12.58
CA ALA A 11 -4.78 1.70 11.79
C ALA A 11 -4.03 1.23 10.54
N TYR A 12 -4.33 0.01 10.08
CA TYR A 12 -3.79 -0.55 8.85
C TYR A 12 -4.93 -0.97 7.91
N TYR A 13 -4.75 -0.71 6.63
CA TYR A 13 -5.60 -1.28 5.59
C TYR A 13 -4.78 -1.69 4.38
N THR A 14 -5.32 -2.60 3.58
CA THR A 14 -4.69 -3.04 2.33
C THR A 14 -5.58 -2.75 1.14
N ALA A 15 -5.02 -2.17 0.09
CA ALA A 15 -5.74 -1.86 -1.14
C ALA A 15 -4.83 -2.04 -2.37
N LEU A 16 -5.45 -2.21 -3.53
CA LEU A 16 -4.73 -2.36 -4.80
C LEU A 16 -4.51 -0.98 -5.43
N PHE A 17 -3.25 -0.65 -5.68
CA PHE A 17 -2.87 0.60 -6.32
C PHE A 17 -1.88 0.35 -7.46
N PRO A 18 -1.82 1.24 -8.47
CA PRO A 18 -0.82 1.16 -9.52
C PRO A 18 0.61 1.40 -8.99
N SER A 19 0.75 2.22 -7.95
CA SER A 19 2.02 2.57 -7.31
C SER A 19 1.85 2.86 -5.81
N THR A 20 2.95 2.92 -5.06
CA THR A 20 2.94 3.37 -3.66
C THR A 20 2.57 4.84 -3.54
N CYS A 21 2.94 5.69 -4.51
CA CYS A 21 2.54 7.09 -4.52
C CYS A 21 1.01 7.26 -4.65
N ALA A 22 0.39 6.51 -5.56
CA ALA A 22 -1.07 6.54 -5.71
C ALA A 22 -1.79 6.10 -4.42
N ALA A 23 -1.22 5.12 -3.70
CA ALA A 23 -1.74 4.70 -2.39
C ALA A 23 -1.55 5.77 -1.31
N LEU A 24 -0.45 6.53 -1.34
CA LEU A 24 -0.21 7.63 -0.43
C LEU A 24 -1.15 8.80 -0.70
N GLU A 25 -1.37 9.17 -1.96
CA GLU A 25 -2.31 10.23 -2.35
C GLU A 25 -3.75 9.90 -1.92
N ASP A 26 -4.19 8.65 -2.11
CA ASP A 26 -5.50 8.20 -1.61
C ASP A 26 -5.58 8.30 -0.08
N ALA A 27 -4.55 7.85 0.63
CA ALA A 27 -4.49 7.91 2.10
C ALA A 27 -4.52 9.35 2.62
N MET A 28 -3.79 10.28 2.00
CA MET A 28 -3.81 11.71 2.36
C MET A 28 -5.19 12.33 2.10
N LYS A 29 -5.86 11.98 1.00
CA LYS A 29 -7.22 12.46 0.70
C LYS A 29 -8.27 11.92 1.68
N ARG A 30 -8.16 10.65 2.07
CA ARG A 30 -9.09 10.02 3.03
C ARG A 30 -8.87 10.46 4.47
N PHE A 31 -7.63 10.74 4.83
CA PHE A 31 -7.24 11.08 6.19
C PHE A 31 -6.41 12.37 6.21
N PRO A 32 -7.02 13.53 5.90
CA PRO A 32 -6.30 14.81 5.83
C PRO A 32 -5.73 15.26 7.19
N GLY A 33 -6.26 14.72 8.31
CA GLY A 33 -5.75 14.97 9.66
C GLY A 33 -4.70 13.97 10.14
N ALA A 34 -4.30 13.00 9.32
CA ALA A 34 -3.30 12.01 9.74
C ALA A 34 -1.91 12.64 9.80
N THR A 35 -1.29 12.63 10.97
CA THR A 35 0.07 13.12 11.19
C THR A 35 1.15 12.17 10.67
N THR A 36 0.82 10.89 10.47
CA THR A 36 1.75 9.89 9.95
C THR A 36 1.03 8.90 9.06
N ILE A 37 1.51 8.82 7.82
CA ILE A 37 1.09 7.84 6.82
C ILE A 37 2.32 7.06 6.38
N SER A 38 2.24 5.73 6.41
CA SER A 38 3.28 4.86 5.88
C SER A 38 2.66 3.91 4.86
N VAL A 39 3.25 3.85 3.67
CA VAL A 39 2.81 2.98 2.58
C VAL A 39 3.92 1.99 2.27
N ARG A 40 3.58 0.71 2.26
CA ARG A 40 4.48 -0.35 1.83
C ARG A 40 3.82 -1.18 0.74
N ALA A 41 4.50 -1.38 -0.39
CA ALA A 41 4.07 -2.39 -1.33
C ALA A 41 4.22 -3.76 -0.67
N ALA A 42 3.14 -4.52 -0.56
CA ALA A 42 3.25 -5.95 -0.34
C ALA A 42 3.87 -6.51 -1.62
N CYS A 43 5.12 -6.95 -1.55
CA CYS A 43 5.67 -7.83 -2.56
C CYS A 43 4.68 -9.00 -2.66
N LEU A 44 3.89 -9.02 -3.73
CA LEU A 44 3.52 -10.29 -4.28
C LEU A 44 4.87 -10.87 -4.69
N ALA A 45 5.46 -11.69 -3.82
CA ALA A 45 6.24 -12.80 -4.32
C ALA A 45 5.25 -13.53 -5.22
N LEU A 46 5.18 -13.13 -6.49
CA LEU A 46 4.98 -14.10 -7.53
C LEU A 46 6.09 -15.09 -7.22
N ASN A 47 5.72 -16.18 -6.55
CA ASN A 47 6.48 -17.41 -6.68
C ASN A 47 6.61 -17.58 -8.18
N HIS A 48 7.72 -17.12 -8.73
CA HIS A 48 8.24 -17.65 -9.97
C HIS A 48 8.60 -19.08 -9.59
N SER A 49 7.55 -19.89 -9.58
CA SER A 49 7.64 -21.31 -9.35
C SER A 49 8.70 -21.80 -10.29
N MET A 50 9.66 -22.56 -9.74
CA MET A 50 10.40 -23.58 -10.48
C MET A 50 9.59 -24.06 -11.69
N LEU A 51 10.04 -23.69 -12.89
CA LEU A 51 9.79 -24.28 -14.21
C LEU A 51 10.48 -23.28 -15.15
N HIS A 52 11.63 -23.55 -15.77
CA HIS A 52 12.16 -24.77 -16.36
C HIS A 52 13.69 -24.61 -16.48
#